data_AF-A0A924FZ69-F1
#
_entry.id   AF-A0A924FZ69-F1
#
_cell.length_a   1.000
_cell.length_b   1.000
_cell.length_c   1.000
_cell.angle_alpha   90.00
_cell.angle_beta   90.00
_cell.angle_gamma   90.00
#
_symmetry.space_group_name_H-M   'P 1'
#
loop_
_entity.id
_entity.type
_entity.pdbx_description
1 polymer ?
#
loop_
_entity_poly.entity_id
_entity_poly.type
_entity_poly.pdbx_seq_one_letter_code
_entity_poly.pdbx_strand_id
1 'polypeptide(L)'
;MASYDFFEKAIVLVAKDWFQLLSTDRAATLRLRAGMDWGGKRFMVAPAGDISGATVELAFIRGASDFNIPHAPVGYIGYLSFYSAERSGEFEADAFLSGALTLPEAMFDDIWSQISSGRVVPDLAIKVGPTEMGASDATIWDRHAHRHLFITEAEFVFRYQEASAA
;
A
#
# COMPACT_ATOMS: atom_id res chain seq x y z
N MET A 1 -22.65 -16.28 -12.90
CA MET A 1 -21.83 -15.55 -11.92
C MET A 1 -20.40 -15.98 -12.13
N ALA A 2 -19.53 -15.08 -12.57
CA ALA A 2 -18.10 -15.37 -12.61
C ALA A 2 -17.63 -15.47 -11.15
N SER A 3 -17.11 -16.63 -10.77
CA SER A 3 -16.32 -16.77 -9.55
C SER A 3 -15.03 -16.00 -9.82
N TYR A 4 -14.90 -14.81 -9.24
CA TYR A 4 -13.62 -14.13 -9.21
C TYR A 4 -12.83 -14.82 -8.11
N ASP A 5 -11.83 -15.60 -8.48
CA ASP A 5 -10.88 -16.13 -7.51
C ASP A 5 -10.05 -14.94 -7.02
N PHE A 6 -10.55 -14.25 -5.99
CA PHE A 6 -9.82 -13.19 -5.29
C PHE A 6 -8.63 -13.84 -4.60
N PHE A 7 -7.50 -13.91 -5.29
CA PHE A 7 -6.25 -14.26 -4.62
C PHE A 7 -5.78 -13.02 -3.88
N GLU A 8 -5.84 -13.12 -2.56
CA GLU A 8 -5.23 -12.17 -1.66
C GLU A 8 -3.81 -12.61 -1.33
N LYS A 9 -2.88 -11.64 -1.35
CA LYS A 9 -1.47 -11.89 -1.07
C LYS A 9 -0.89 -10.72 -0.26
N ALA A 10 0.06 -11.02 0.63
CA ALA A 10 0.67 -10.03 1.52
C ALA A 10 1.89 -9.34 0.87
N ILE A 11 1.89 -8.00 0.82
CA ILE A 11 3.00 -7.14 0.39
C ILE A 11 3.72 -6.68 1.65
N VAL A 12 5.05 -6.74 1.66
CA VAL A 12 5.86 -6.05 2.68
C VAL A 12 6.28 -4.68 2.12
N LEU A 13 5.88 -3.63 2.81
CA LEU A 13 6.26 -2.26 2.52
C LEU A 13 7.43 -1.86 3.44
N VAL A 14 8.58 -1.60 2.83
CA VAL A 14 9.78 -1.16 3.53
C VAL A 14 9.77 0.36 3.57
N ALA A 15 9.50 0.92 4.75
CA ALA A 15 9.37 2.35 4.93
C ALA A 15 10.65 3.11 4.54
N LYS A 16 10.50 4.17 3.74
CA LYS A 16 11.54 5.15 3.44
C LYS A 16 11.35 6.39 4.32
N ASP A 17 10.15 6.96 4.27
CA ASP A 17 9.81 8.18 5.01
C ASP A 17 8.38 8.11 5.58
N TRP A 18 8.19 8.69 6.77
CA TRP A 18 6.89 8.92 7.40
C TRP A 18 6.67 10.40 7.65
N PHE A 19 5.50 10.92 7.33
CA PHE A 19 5.16 12.31 7.62
C PHE A 19 3.67 12.49 7.87
N GLN A 20 3.30 13.42 8.74
CA GLN A 20 1.90 13.76 9.03
C GLN A 20 1.50 15.01 8.26
N LEU A 21 0.33 14.97 7.64
CA LEU A 21 -0.33 16.15 7.11
C LEU A 21 -1.52 16.49 8.00
N LEU A 22 -1.50 17.71 8.55
CA LEU A 22 -2.64 18.29 9.24
C LEU A 22 -3.54 18.96 8.21
N SER A 23 -4.69 18.36 7.92
CA SER A 23 -5.74 19.02 7.16
C SER A 23 -6.68 19.72 8.13
N THR A 24 -7.05 20.97 7.85
CA THR A 24 -7.94 21.77 8.71
C THR A 24 -9.38 21.28 8.72
N ASP A 25 -9.80 20.52 7.70
CA ASP A 25 -11.19 20.09 7.49
C ASP A 25 -11.40 18.57 7.49
N ARG A 26 -10.33 17.77 7.48
CA ARG A 26 -10.41 16.30 7.44
C ARG A 26 -9.39 15.72 8.42
N ALA A 27 -9.79 14.63 9.08
CA ALA A 27 -9.02 13.93 10.10
C ALA A 27 -7.50 13.85 9.81
N ALA A 28 -6.69 13.91 10.86
CA ALA A 28 -5.24 13.79 10.77
C ALA A 28 -4.85 12.61 9.86
N THR A 29 -4.00 12.88 8.87
CA THR A 29 -3.55 11.87 7.91
C THR A 29 -2.05 11.62 8.13
N LEU A 30 -1.70 10.37 8.35
CA LEU A 30 -0.31 9.91 8.35
C LEU A 30 0.02 9.43 6.93
N ARG A 31 1.19 9.76 6.40
CA ARG A 31 1.64 9.29 5.09
C ARG A 31 2.92 8.49 5.24
N LEU A 32 2.97 7.38 4.51
CA LEU A 32 4.14 6.54 4.32
C LEU A 32 4.58 6.62 2.88
N ARG A 33 5.87 6.84 2.67
CA ARG A 33 6.57 6.53 1.43
C ARG A 33 7.42 5.29 1.66
N ALA A 34 7.23 4.24 0.88
CA ALA A 34 7.89 2.96 1.04
C ALA A 34 8.43 2.40 -0.28
N GLY A 35 9.38 1.48 -0.20
CA GLY A 35 9.66 0.53 -1.28
C GLY A 35 8.79 -0.72 -1.13
N MET A 36 8.42 -1.32 -2.25
CA MET A 36 7.67 -2.58 -2.26
C MET A 36 8.60 -3.80 -2.30
N ASP A 37 8.48 -4.70 -1.33
CA ASP A 37 9.07 -6.05 -1.36
C ASP A 37 7.96 -7.11 -1.40
N TRP A 38 8.13 -8.07 -2.30
CA TRP A 38 7.21 -9.18 -2.54
C TRP A 38 7.85 -10.53 -2.21
N GLY A 39 8.64 -10.57 -1.13
CA GLY A 39 9.35 -11.78 -0.71
C GLY A 39 10.28 -12.31 -1.80
N GLY A 40 10.95 -11.40 -2.52
CA GLY A 40 11.82 -11.73 -3.65
C GLY A 40 11.12 -12.22 -4.91
N LYS A 41 9.77 -12.20 -4.97
CA LYS A 41 8.99 -12.55 -6.17
C LYS A 41 8.67 -11.30 -7.01
N ARG A 42 8.18 -11.52 -8.24
CA ARG A 42 7.77 -10.44 -9.15
C ARG A 42 6.32 -10.04 -8.95
N PHE A 43 6.07 -8.74 -8.95
CA PHE A 43 4.73 -8.18 -8.95
C PHE A 43 4.48 -7.46 -10.29
N MET A 44 3.59 -8.01 -11.09
CA MET A 44 3.31 -7.56 -12.45
C MET A 44 2.00 -6.75 -12.45
N VAL A 45 2.00 -5.59 -13.10
CA VAL A 45 0.78 -4.85 -13.44
C VAL A 45 0.57 -4.98 -14.93
N ALA A 46 -0.51 -5.62 -15.37
CA ALA A 46 -0.83 -5.67 -16.79
C ALA A 46 -1.47 -4.33 -17.22
N PRO A 47 -1.06 -3.72 -18.34
CA PRO A 47 0.01 -4.11 -19.26
C PRO A 47 1.39 -3.49 -18.94
N ALA A 48 1.52 -2.73 -17.85
CA ALA A 48 2.71 -1.97 -17.50
C ALA A 48 3.99 -2.82 -17.32
N GLY A 49 3.89 -4.07 -16.89
CA GLY A 49 5.03 -4.96 -16.67
C GLY A 49 5.37 -5.12 -15.18
N ASP A 50 6.63 -5.47 -14.91
CA ASP A 50 7.13 -5.71 -13.56
C ASP A 50 7.32 -4.39 -12.81
N ILE A 51 6.68 -4.27 -11.64
CA ILE A 51 6.77 -3.09 -10.77
C ILE A 51 7.44 -3.42 -9.44
N SER A 52 8.10 -4.58 -9.31
CA SER A 52 8.88 -4.91 -8.12
C SER A 52 9.90 -3.81 -7.83
N GLY A 53 9.87 -3.28 -6.60
CA GLY A 53 10.72 -2.16 -6.19
C GLY A 53 10.17 -0.76 -6.51
N ALA A 54 8.97 -0.65 -7.09
CA ALA A 54 8.29 0.64 -7.26
C ALA A 54 8.09 1.35 -5.90
N THR A 55 8.06 2.68 -5.94
CA THR A 55 7.75 3.49 -4.76
C THR A 55 6.25 3.39 -4.48
N VAL A 56 5.90 3.23 -3.21
CA VAL A 56 4.52 3.20 -2.72
C VAL A 56 4.29 4.39 -1.81
N GLU A 57 3.24 5.16 -2.07
CA GLU A 57 2.76 6.23 -1.20
C GLU A 57 1.39 5.86 -0.62
N LEU A 58 1.33 5.65 0.69
CA LEU A 58 0.13 5.21 1.38
C LEU A 58 -0.30 6.23 2.43
N ALA A 59 -1.55 6.68 2.35
CA ALA A 59 -2.16 7.55 3.36
C ALA A 59 -2.98 6.73 4.37
N PHE A 60 -2.72 6.91 5.65
CA PHE A 60 -3.52 6.37 6.73
C PHE A 60 -4.48 7.45 7.20
N ILE A 61 -5.77 7.15 7.12
CA ILE A 61 -6.84 8.04 7.52
C ILE A 61 -7.31 7.60 8.91
N ARG A 62 -7.29 8.54 9.87
CA ARG A 62 -7.80 8.33 11.22
C ARG A 62 -9.33 8.20 11.19
N GLY A 63 -9.84 7.06 11.65
CA GLY A 63 -11.28 6.77 11.70
C GLY A 63 -11.82 6.13 10.42
N ALA A 64 -13.15 6.03 10.34
CA ALA A 64 -13.82 5.49 9.16
C ALA A 64 -13.81 6.52 8.01
N SER A 65 -13.53 6.06 6.80
CA SER A 65 -13.63 6.85 5.57
C SER A 65 -14.37 6.04 4.53
N ASP A 66 -15.32 6.68 3.85
CA ASP A 66 -15.90 6.14 2.62
C ASP A 66 -15.04 6.62 1.45
N PHE A 67 -14.28 5.70 0.85
CA PHE A 67 -13.47 5.99 -0.32
C PHE A 67 -14.30 6.20 -1.59
N ASN A 68 -15.61 5.93 -1.56
CA ASN A 68 -16.53 6.03 -2.70
C ASN A 68 -16.03 5.26 -3.94
N ILE A 69 -15.39 4.11 -3.74
CA ILE A 69 -14.87 3.29 -4.84
C ILE A 69 -15.98 2.37 -5.35
N PRO A 70 -16.38 2.47 -6.64
CA PRO A 70 -17.40 1.59 -7.20
C PRO A 70 -16.98 0.12 -7.09
N HIS A 71 -17.93 -0.73 -6.71
CA HIS A 71 -17.72 -2.19 -6.62
C HIS A 71 -16.61 -2.62 -5.66
N ALA A 72 -16.27 -1.80 -4.65
CA ALA A 72 -15.35 -2.21 -3.61
C ALA A 72 -15.90 -3.44 -2.85
N PRO A 73 -15.05 -4.44 -2.54
CA PRO A 73 -15.49 -5.63 -1.81
C PRO A 73 -15.86 -5.26 -0.36
N VAL A 74 -16.79 -6.01 0.23
CA VAL A 74 -17.15 -5.81 1.64
C VAL A 74 -15.94 -6.09 2.53
N GLY A 75 -15.68 -5.21 3.48
CA GLY A 75 -14.60 -5.39 4.46
C GLY A 75 -13.22 -4.88 4.02
N TYR A 76 -13.11 -4.22 2.86
CA TYR A 76 -11.88 -3.51 2.51
C TYR A 76 -11.62 -2.36 3.50
N ILE A 77 -10.35 -2.19 3.86
CA ILE A 77 -9.88 -1.11 4.73
C ILE A 77 -9.11 -0.05 3.95
N GLY A 78 -8.81 -0.30 2.68
CA GLY A 78 -8.06 0.64 1.85
C GLY A 78 -7.88 0.18 0.42
N TYR A 79 -7.08 0.91 -0.33
CA TYR A 79 -6.80 0.61 -1.73
C TYR A 79 -5.42 1.10 -2.16
N LEU A 80 -4.90 0.54 -3.25
CA LEU A 80 -3.77 1.04 -4.03
C LEU A 80 -4.21 1.26 -5.48
N SER A 81 -3.63 2.27 -6.10
CA SER A 81 -3.79 2.61 -7.51
C SER A 81 -2.41 2.76 -8.15
N PHE A 82 -2.30 2.41 -9.42
CA PHE A 82 -1.05 2.51 -10.17
C PHE A 82 -1.05 3.79 -11.00
N TYR A 83 0.03 4.55 -10.88
CA TYR A 83 0.29 5.76 -11.65
C TYR A 83 1.60 5.60 -12.41
N SER A 84 1.56 5.93 -13.68
CA SER A 84 2.72 5.94 -14.57
C SER A 84 2.50 7.05 -15.59
N ALA A 85 3.56 7.79 -15.93
CA ALA A 85 3.53 8.73 -17.03
C ALA A 85 3.37 7.93 -18.33
N GLU A 86 2.19 8.00 -18.96
CA GLU A 86 1.94 7.31 -20.22
C GLU A 86 2.73 7.98 -21.36
N ARG A 87 3.97 7.56 -21.57
CA ARG A 87 4.71 7.80 -22.82
C ARG A 87 5.18 6.47 -23.41
N SER A 88 4.45 6.05 -24.46
CA SER A 88 4.94 5.17 -25.53
C SER A 88 5.88 4.03 -25.13
N GLY A 89 5.33 2.98 -24.52
CA GLY A 89 5.85 1.61 -24.65
C GLY A 89 7.13 1.24 -23.88
N GLU A 90 7.73 2.15 -23.11
CA GLU A 90 8.83 1.85 -22.19
C GLU A 90 8.42 2.17 -20.75
N PHE A 91 8.84 1.32 -19.81
CA PHE A 91 8.61 1.49 -18.39
C PHE A 91 9.45 2.68 -17.89
N GLU A 92 8.84 3.86 -17.79
CA GLU A 92 9.55 5.04 -17.28
C GLU A 92 9.83 4.92 -15.78
N ALA A 93 10.96 5.49 -15.36
CA ALA A 93 11.49 5.51 -14.00
C ALA A 93 10.56 6.16 -12.94
N ASP A 94 9.41 6.67 -13.36
CA ASP A 94 8.45 7.44 -12.55
C ASP A 94 7.16 6.66 -12.22
N ALA A 95 7.12 5.34 -12.45
CA ALA A 95 6.00 4.51 -12.02
C ALA A 95 5.92 4.42 -10.48
N PHE A 96 4.75 4.69 -9.90
CA PHE A 96 4.52 4.57 -8.46
C PHE A 96 3.12 4.05 -8.14
N LEU A 97 2.99 3.41 -6.98
CA LEU A 97 1.71 3.05 -6.39
C LEU A 97 1.30 4.13 -5.40
N SER A 98 0.03 4.53 -5.42
CA SER A 98 -0.52 5.41 -4.40
C SER A 98 -1.88 4.94 -3.94
N GLY A 99 -2.14 5.11 -2.65
CA GLY A 99 -3.34 4.59 -2.04
C GLY A 99 -3.65 5.22 -0.69
N ALA A 100 -4.73 4.73 -0.10
CA ALA A 100 -5.12 5.11 1.24
C ALA A 100 -5.77 3.93 1.96
N LEU A 101 -5.63 3.89 3.29
CA LEU A 101 -6.36 2.96 4.15
C LEU A 101 -6.83 3.66 5.42
N THR A 102 -7.95 3.19 5.95
CA THR A 102 -8.53 3.68 7.20
C THR A 102 -8.02 2.87 8.37
N LEU A 103 -7.70 3.56 9.46
CA LEU A 103 -7.34 2.94 10.73
C LEU A 103 -8.36 3.33 11.79
N PRO A 104 -8.71 2.42 12.73
CA PRO A 104 -9.39 2.80 13.95
C PRO A 104 -8.63 3.93 14.66
N GLU A 105 -9.34 4.90 15.24
CA GLU A 105 -8.71 6.10 15.83
C GLU A 105 -7.64 5.76 16.86
N ALA A 106 -7.93 4.81 17.75
CA ALA A 106 -6.98 4.37 18.79
C ALA A 106 -5.70 3.77 18.20
N MET A 107 -5.81 3.01 17.10
CA MET A 107 -4.67 2.42 16.41
C MET A 107 -3.85 3.50 15.69
N PHE A 108 -4.52 4.45 15.04
CA PHE A 108 -3.86 5.58 14.41
C PHE A 108 -3.06 6.40 15.43
N ASP A 109 -3.67 6.75 16.56
CA ASP A 109 -3.06 7.58 17.60
C ASP A 109 -1.85 6.86 18.24
N ASP A 110 -1.94 5.54 18.44
CA ASP A 110 -0.81 4.72 18.93
C ASP A 110 0.34 4.66 17.92
N ILE A 111 0.09 4.31 16.65
CA ILE A 111 1.11 4.31 15.59
C ILE A 111 1.79 5.67 15.50
N TRP A 112 1.01 6.76 15.53
CA TRP A 112 1.55 8.11 15.49
C TRP A 112 2.45 8.42 16.69
N SER A 113 2.01 8.07 17.91
CA SER A 113 2.81 8.24 19.13
C SER A 113 4.15 7.50 19.03
N GLN A 114 4.13 6.26 18.51
CA GLN A 114 5.33 5.45 18.33
C GLN A 114 6.30 6.09 17.32
N ILE A 115 5.82 6.45 16.12
CA ILE A 115 6.63 7.07 15.07
C ILE A 115 7.19 8.42 15.52
N SER A 116 6.35 9.27 16.10
CA SER A 116 6.74 10.62 16.54
C SER A 116 7.77 10.62 17.66
N SER A 117 7.87 9.52 18.43
CA SER A 117 8.95 9.34 19.41
C SER A 117 10.34 9.23 18.80
N GLY A 118 10.42 8.89 17.50
CA GLY A 118 11.68 8.66 16.77
C GLY A 118 12.44 7.40 17.21
N ARG A 119 11.91 6.59 18.12
CA ARG A 119 12.61 5.41 18.67
C ARG A 119 12.40 4.14 17.86
N VAL A 120 11.36 4.12 17.03
CA VAL A 120 10.97 2.94 16.27
C VAL A 120 10.80 3.26 14.79
N VAL A 121 11.07 2.27 13.96
CA VAL A 121 10.72 2.25 12.54
C VAL A 121 9.63 1.20 12.35
N PRO A 122 8.43 1.60 11.94
CA PRO A 122 7.39 0.65 11.57
C PRO A 122 7.66 0.08 10.17
N ASP A 123 7.60 -1.24 10.08
CA ASP A 123 7.36 -1.96 8.83
C ASP A 123 5.86 -2.22 8.70
N LEU A 124 5.40 -2.28 7.46
CA LEU A 124 3.98 -2.51 7.17
C LEU A 124 3.85 -3.69 6.21
N ALA A 125 3.08 -4.70 6.60
CA ALA A 125 2.59 -5.70 5.67
C ALA A 125 1.12 -5.43 5.33
N ILE A 126 0.75 -5.47 4.05
CA ILE A 126 -0.64 -5.29 3.61
C ILE A 126 -1.10 -6.47 2.77
N LYS A 127 -2.31 -6.94 2.99
CA LYS A 127 -2.93 -7.96 2.15
C LYS A 127 -3.77 -7.29 1.08
N VAL A 128 -3.46 -7.61 -0.19
CA VAL A 128 -4.10 -6.96 -1.35
C VAL A 128 -4.75 -7.96 -2.30
N GLY A 129 -5.82 -7.52 -2.95
CA GLY A 129 -6.48 -8.20 -4.06
C GLY A 129 -7.41 -7.24 -4.83
N PRO A 130 -7.87 -7.56 -6.04
CA PRO A 130 -7.70 -8.84 -6.73
C PRO A 130 -6.35 -8.94 -7.42
N THR A 131 -5.73 -10.12 -7.28
CA THR A 131 -4.55 -10.51 -8.04
C THR A 131 -4.73 -11.93 -8.58
N GLU A 132 -3.91 -12.29 -9.56
CA GLU A 132 -3.83 -13.62 -10.13
C GLU A 132 -2.42 -14.19 -9.97
N MET A 133 -2.32 -15.51 -9.86
CA MET A 133 -1.01 -16.18 -9.94
C MET A 133 -0.65 -16.45 -11.40
N GLY A 134 0.37 -15.76 -11.89
CA GLY A 134 0.96 -15.97 -13.20
C GLY A 134 1.95 -17.12 -13.26
N ALA A 135 2.48 -17.36 -14.47
CA ALA A 135 3.60 -18.26 -14.66
C ALA A 135 4.85 -17.76 -13.90
N SER A 136 5.69 -18.70 -13.43
CA SER A 136 6.93 -18.42 -12.68
C SER A 136 6.70 -17.66 -11.37
N ASP A 137 5.64 -18.01 -10.63
CA ASP A 137 5.33 -17.45 -9.31
C ASP A 137 5.12 -15.92 -9.28
N ALA A 138 4.88 -15.30 -10.44
CA ALA A 138 4.56 -13.89 -10.52
C ALA A 138 3.13 -13.63 -10.00
N THR A 139 2.95 -12.56 -9.23
CA THR A 139 1.61 -12.06 -8.92
C THR A 139 1.24 -11.03 -9.97
N ILE A 140 0.07 -11.17 -10.58
CA ILE A 140 -0.40 -10.33 -11.68
C ILE A 140 -1.62 -9.54 -11.21
N TRP A 141 -1.60 -8.24 -11.43
CA TRP A 141 -2.75 -7.37 -11.29
C TRP A 141 -3.14 -6.83 -12.67
N ASP A 142 -4.33 -7.20 -13.16
CA ASP A 142 -4.91 -6.59 -14.35
C ASP A 142 -5.61 -5.27 -14.01
N ARG A 143 -4.95 -4.15 -14.32
CA ARG A 143 -5.47 -2.81 -14.03
C ARG A 143 -6.67 -2.43 -14.90
N HIS A 144 -6.87 -3.10 -16.04
CA HIS A 144 -8.01 -2.86 -16.93
C HIS A 144 -9.27 -3.52 -16.38
N ALA A 145 -9.13 -4.73 -15.84
CA ALA A 145 -10.22 -5.41 -15.14
C ALA A 145 -10.53 -4.74 -13.80
N HIS A 146 -9.48 -4.34 -13.06
CA HIS A 146 -9.59 -3.79 -11.71
C HIS A 146 -8.72 -2.55 -11.56
N ARG A 147 -9.32 -1.36 -11.56
CA ARG A 147 -8.57 -0.09 -11.42
C ARG A 147 -7.83 0.06 -10.09
N HIS A 148 -8.24 -0.68 -9.08
CA HIS A 148 -7.68 -0.62 -7.73
C HIS A 148 -7.35 -2.02 -7.23
N LEU A 149 -6.26 -2.12 -6.47
CA LEU A 149 -6.07 -3.20 -5.51
C LEU A 149 -6.72 -2.77 -4.21
N PHE A 150 -7.59 -3.59 -3.65
CA PHE A 150 -8.18 -3.40 -2.34
C PHE A 150 -7.29 -4.01 -1.27
N ILE A 151 -7.11 -3.26 -0.19
CA ILE A 151 -6.40 -3.69 1.01
C ILE A 151 -7.46 -4.22 1.97
N THR A 152 -7.32 -5.47 2.39
CA THR A 152 -8.27 -6.12 3.33
C THR A 152 -7.69 -6.30 4.72
N GLU A 153 -6.36 -6.40 4.81
CA GLU A 153 -5.64 -6.51 6.08
C GLU A 153 -4.36 -5.66 6.04
N ALA A 154 -3.97 -5.15 7.20
CA ALA A 154 -2.73 -4.41 7.39
C ALA A 154 -2.13 -4.79 8.75
N GLU A 155 -0.84 -5.09 8.77
CA GLU A 155 -0.08 -5.45 9.96
C GLU A 155 1.12 -4.51 10.11
N PHE A 156 1.24 -3.87 11.27
CA PHE A 156 2.36 -3.00 11.60
C PHE A 156 3.31 -3.74 12.54
N VAL A 157 4.59 -3.76 12.16
CA VAL A 157 5.66 -4.32 12.98
C VAL A 157 6.63 -3.21 13.34
N PHE A 158 6.75 -2.89 14.62
CA PHE A 158 7.66 -1.84 15.08
C PHE A 158 9.01 -2.42 15.47
N ARG A 159 10.08 -1.90 14.87
CA ARG A 159 11.46 -2.23 15.22
C ARG A 159 12.13 -1.04 15.90
N TYR A 160 12.85 -1.27 16.98
CA TYR A 160 13.66 -0.23 17.61
C TYR A 160 14.81 0.17 16.68
N GLN A 161 15.05 1.47 16.55
CA GLN A 161 16.33 1.94 16.02
C GLN A 161 17.38 1.64 17.09
N GLU A 162 18.34 0.78 16.79
CA GLU A 162 19.54 0.70 17.61
C GLU A 162 20.17 2.10 17.61
N ALA A 163 20.40 2.65 18.81
CA ALA A 163 21.12 3.91 18.95
C ALA A 163 22.44 3.73 18.20
N SER A 164 22.56 4.39 17.05
CA SER A 164 23.82 4.44 16.32
C SER A 164 24.80 5.05 17.31
N ALA A 165 25.76 4.24 17.76
CA ALA A 165 26.81 4.72 18.66
C ALA A 165 27.49 5.90 17.98
N ALA A 166 27.24 7.10 18.50
CA ALA A 166 27.85 8.34 18.05
C ALA A 166 29.35 8.35 18.33
#